data_AF-A0A820JQ28-F1
#
_entry.id   AF-A0A820JQ28-F1
#
_cell.length_a   1.000
_cell.length_b   1.000
_cell.length_c   1.000
_cell.angle_alpha   90.00
_cell.angle_beta   90.00
_cell.angle_gamma   90.00
#
_symmetry.space_group_name_H-M   'P 1'
#
loop_
_entity.id
_entity.type
_entity.pdbx_description
1 polymer ?
#
loop_
_entity_poly.entity_id
_entity_poly.type
_entity_poly.pdbx_seq_one_letter_code
_entity_poly.pdbx_strand_id
1 'polypeptide(L)' 'LDTQFITSKSSEMTINIPFGDGEYKELPVPEQFKTHLKGGKELVTVPNESSGV' A
#
# COMPACT_ATOMS: atom_id res chain seq x y z
N LEU A 1 8.83 -13.77 -5.74
CA LEU A 1 8.30 -12.75 -4.80
C LEU A 1 7.21 -11.95 -5.51
N ASP A 2 6.34 -12.64 -6.27
CA ASP A 2 5.57 -12.01 -7.36
C ASP A 2 4.06 -12.11 -7.14
N THR A 3 3.67 -12.43 -5.91
CA THR A 3 2.27 -12.49 -5.48
C THR A 3 1.67 -11.09 -5.47
N GLN A 4 0.48 -10.94 -6.04
CA GLN A 4 -0.27 -9.69 -6.03
C GLN A 4 -1.27 -9.67 -4.85
N PHE A 5 -1.35 -8.53 -4.18
CA PHE A 5 -2.29 -8.31 -3.09
C PHE A 5 -3.34 -7.30 -3.55
N ILE A 6 -4.61 -7.75 -3.56
CA ILE A 6 -5.76 -6.90 -3.86
C ILE A 6 -6.49 -6.66 -2.55
N THR A 7 -6.63 -5.40 -2.16
CA THR A 7 -7.28 -5.00 -0.90
C THR A 7 -8.51 -4.16 -1.20
N SER A 8 -9.51 -4.21 -0.31
CA SER A 8 -10.70 -3.38 -0.40
C SER A 8 -11.42 -3.35 0.95
N LYS A 9 -11.60 -2.16 1.52
CA LYS A 9 -12.24 -1.94 2.83
C LYS A 9 -11.57 -2.74 3.97
N SER A 10 -10.27 -2.95 3.86
CA SER A 10 -9.43 -3.59 4.89
C SER A 10 -8.61 -2.51 5.59
N SER A 11 -8.22 -2.77 6.84
CA SER A 11 -7.38 -1.88 7.65
C SER A 11 -6.27 -2.67 8.35
N GLU A 12 -5.22 -1.99 8.78
CA GLU A 12 -4.12 -2.55 9.60
C GLU A 12 -3.41 -3.76 8.93
N MET A 13 -3.28 -3.74 7.60
CA MET A 13 -2.66 -4.83 6.85
C MET A 13 -1.14 -4.70 6.78
N THR A 14 -0.43 -5.82 6.96
CA THR A 14 1.02 -5.95 6.73
C THR A 14 1.33 -7.14 5.81
N ILE A 15 2.44 -7.04 5.07
CA ILE A 15 2.98 -8.11 4.24
C ILE A 15 4.35 -8.50 4.78
N ASN A 16 4.51 -9.79 5.09
CA ASN A 16 5.76 -10.36 5.56
C ASN A 16 6.57 -10.88 4.38
N ILE A 17 7.70 -10.25 4.14
CA ILE A 17 8.63 -10.64 3.07
C ILE A 17 9.81 -11.37 3.72
N PRO A 18 10.08 -12.64 3.35
CA PRO A 18 11.26 -13.35 3.84
C PRO A 18 12.53 -12.52 3.63
N PHE A 19 13.32 -12.38 4.68
CA PHE A 19 14.58 -11.64 4.67
C PHE A 19 15.60 -12.42 5.52
N GLY A 20 16.81 -12.62 5.02
CA GLY A 20 17.82 -13.39 5.76
C GLY A 20 17.43 -14.86 6.01
N ASP A 21 18.02 -15.46 7.03
CA ASP A 21 17.81 -16.86 7.40
C ASP A 21 16.73 -16.99 8.47
N GLY A 22 15.49 -17.22 8.03
CA GLY A 22 14.34 -17.42 8.93
C GLY A 22 13.67 -16.14 9.43
N GLU A 23 14.13 -14.94 9.01
CA GLU A 23 13.50 -13.67 9.38
C GLU A 23 12.51 -13.19 8.31
N TYR A 24 11.64 -12.26 8.70
CA TYR A 24 10.71 -11.57 7.81
C TYR A 24 10.78 -10.08 8.04
N LYS A 25 10.74 -9.33 6.94
CA LYS A 25 10.53 -7.88 6.96
C LYS A 25 9.04 -7.61 6.81
N GLU A 26 8.46 -6.85 7.73
CA GLU A 26 7.07 -6.40 7.64
C GLU A 26 7.00 -5.11 6.82
N LEU A 27 6.05 -5.06 5.88
CA LEU A 27 5.72 -3.84 5.14
C LEU A 27 4.24 -3.51 5.33
N PRO A 28 3.89 -2.30 5.82
CA PRO A 28 2.50 -1.89 5.92
C PRO A 28 1.89 -1.65 4.53
N VAL A 29 0.61 -2.00 4.37
CA VAL A 29 -0.15 -1.74 3.15
C VAL A 29 -0.91 -0.41 3.31
N PRO A 30 -0.82 0.53 2.35
CA PRO A 30 -1.61 1.74 2.36
C PRO A 30 -3.12 1.45 2.36
N GLU A 31 -3.85 2.09 3.27
CA GLU A 31 -5.31 1.94 3.40
C GLU A 31 -6.09 3.22 3.02
N GLN A 32 -5.41 4.37 2.94
CA GLN A 32 -5.99 5.63 2.49
C GLN A 32 -5.47 6.01 1.10
N PHE A 33 -6.36 6.59 0.29
CA PHE A 33 -6.05 7.01 -1.07
C PHE A 33 -6.60 8.41 -1.32
N LYS A 34 -5.82 9.23 -2.03
CA LYS A 34 -6.24 10.58 -2.43
C LYS A 34 -6.51 10.62 -3.93
N THR A 35 -7.71 11.06 -4.28
CA THR A 35 -8.12 11.28 -5.67
C THR A 35 -8.16 12.77 -5.97
N HIS A 36 -7.57 13.19 -7.08
CA HIS A 36 -7.61 14.58 -7.54
C HIS A 36 -7.80 14.67 -9.05
N LEU A 37 -8.31 15.82 -9.51
CA LEU A 37 -8.53 16.09 -10.94
C LEU A 37 -7.25 16.67 -11.57
N LYS A 38 -6.56 15.88 -12.38
CA LYS A 38 -5.38 16.31 -13.14
C LYS A 38 -5.82 17.04 -14.40
N GLY A 39 -5.39 18.30 -14.54
CA GLY A 39 -5.63 19.12 -15.73
C GLY A 39 -7.11 19.36 -16.07
N GLY A 40 -8.02 19.19 -15.11
CA GLY A 40 -9.46 19.39 -15.32
C GLY A 40 -10.17 18.26 -16.06
N LYS A 41 -9.49 17.13 -16.38
CA LYS A 41 -10.03 16.11 -17.30
C LYS A 41 -9.89 14.67 -16.83
N GLU A 42 -8.97 14.39 -15.91
CA GLU A 42 -8.63 13.02 -15.50
C GLU A 42 -8.61 12.91 -13.98
N LEU A 43 -9.26 11.88 -13.41
CA LEU A 43 -9.12 11.56 -12.00
C LEU A 43 -7.88 10.70 -11.80
N VAL A 44 -6.97 11.18 -10.96
CA VAL A 44 -5.75 10.47 -10.59
C VAL A 44 -5.83 10.12 -9.12
N THR A 45 -5.76 8.82 -8.82
CA THR A 45 -5.75 8.27 -7.47
C THR A 45 -4.33 7.84 -7.12
N VAL A 46 -3.84 8.28 -5.97
CA VAL A 46 -2.54 7.87 -5.43
C VAL A 46 -2.72 7.35 -4.00
N PRO A 47 -1.91 6.36 -3.57
CA PRO A 47 -1.83 6.01 -2.16
C PRO A 47 -1.51 7.25 -1.33
N ASN A 48 -2.27 7.45 -0.25
CA ASN A 48 -1.92 8.41 0.77
C ASN A 48 -1.02 7.67 1.76
N GLU A 49 0.29 7.81 1.59
CA GLU A 49 1.23 7.29 2.58
C GLU A 49 1.09 8.13 3.85
N SER A 50 0.38 7.60 4.85
CA SER A 50 0.68 8.00 6.22
C SER A 50 2.05 7.39 6.52
N SER A 51 3.09 8.21 6.53
CA SER A 51 4.36 7.85 7.13
C SER A 51 4.09 7.50 8.60
N GLY A 52 3.77 6.24 8.87
CA GLY A 52 3.71 5.65 10.20
C GLY A 52 5.09 5.17 10.62
N VAL A 53 6.10 6.01 10.41
CA VAL A 53 7.44 5.88 11.01
C VAL A 53 7.72 7.17 11.77
#